data_AF-A0A377LY10-F1
#
_entry.id   AF-A0A377LY10-F1
#
_cell.length_a   1.000
_cell.length_b   1.000
_cell.length_c   1.000
_cell.angle_alpha   90.00
_cell.angle_beta   90.00
_cell.angle_gamma   90.00
#
_symmetry.space_group_name_H-M   'P 1'
#
loop_
_entity.id
_entity.type
_entity.pdbx_description
1 polymer ?
#
loop_
_entity_poly.entity_id
_entity_poly.type
_entity_poly.pdbx_seq_one_letter_code
_entity_poly.pdbx_strand_id
1 'polypeptide(L)'
;MPAFSGSAPKALGVAALPESAQICSCHNVSKGDICQAVSAGATDIGAIKQCTKAATGCGGCSALVKQVMEFQLAEQGVEVKKDICEHFPYSRQEIYHLVRVNHIRTFDQLISRYGQGHGCEICKPLVGSVLASCWNEYLLKPAHLPLQDTNDRYFANIQKDGTYSIVPRMPAGEVTADGLIAIGQIAKRYGLYSKITGGQRIDLFGATLEQLPEIWQALVEAGLKPGMRTVNPCVP
;
A
#
# COMPACT_ATOMS: atom_id res chain seq x y z
N MET A 1 -36.02 -29.63 -0.22
CA MET A 1 -34.93 -30.62 -0.35
C MET A 1 -34.35 -30.52 -1.76
N PRO A 2 -33.03 -30.59 -1.99
CA PRO A 2 -31.91 -30.60 -1.03
C PRO A 2 -30.82 -29.53 -1.30
N ALA A 3 -29.90 -29.45 -0.34
CA ALA A 3 -28.71 -28.62 -0.29
C ALA A 3 -27.68 -28.96 -1.38
N PHE A 4 -26.97 -27.94 -1.88
CA PHE A 4 -25.65 -28.14 -2.47
C PHE A 4 -24.58 -27.82 -1.42
N SER A 5 -23.97 -28.90 -0.97
CA SER A 5 -22.82 -29.02 -0.09
C SER A 5 -21.62 -28.21 -0.58
N GLY A 6 -20.82 -27.76 0.39
CA GLY A 6 -19.56 -27.05 0.18
C GLY A 6 -18.63 -27.72 -0.83
N SER A 7 -18.16 -26.89 -1.74
CA SER A 7 -17.02 -27.17 -2.60
C SER A 7 -15.98 -26.11 -2.26
N ALA A 8 -15.00 -26.46 -1.42
CA ALA A 8 -13.79 -25.67 -1.31
C ALA A 8 -13.21 -25.45 -2.72
N PRO A 9 -12.73 -24.25 -3.08
CA PRO A 9 -12.15 -24.05 -4.40
C PRO A 9 -10.90 -24.94 -4.51
N LYS A 10 -10.97 -25.96 -5.38
CA LYS A 10 -9.80 -26.71 -5.83
C LYS A 10 -8.85 -25.74 -6.51
N ALA A 11 -7.82 -25.32 -5.79
CA ALA A 11 -6.66 -24.67 -6.38
C ALA A 11 -5.94 -25.69 -7.28
N LEU A 12 -6.34 -25.78 -8.54
CA LEU A 12 -5.49 -26.31 -9.60
C LEU A 12 -4.31 -25.32 -9.73
N GLY A 13 -3.23 -25.60 -8.99
CA GLY A 13 -2.04 -24.76 -8.97
C GLY A 13 -1.37 -24.67 -10.35
N VAL A 14 -0.54 -23.65 -10.53
CA VAL A 14 0.20 -23.37 -11.78
C VAL A 14 1.02 -24.55 -12.31
N ALA A 15 1.40 -25.49 -11.42
CA ALA A 15 2.03 -26.75 -11.76
C ALA A 15 1.22 -27.60 -12.75
N ALA A 16 -0.12 -27.61 -12.63
CA ALA A 16 -0.99 -28.46 -13.46
C ALA A 16 -1.29 -27.88 -14.85
N LEU A 17 -0.87 -26.64 -15.12
CA LEU A 17 -1.10 -26.01 -16.42
C LEU A 17 -0.13 -26.56 -17.47
N PRO A 18 -0.61 -26.92 -18.68
CA PRO A 18 0.27 -27.27 -19.80
C PRO A 18 1.07 -26.05 -20.26
N GLU A 19 2.22 -26.26 -20.93
CA GLU A 19 3.04 -25.17 -21.45
C GLU A 19 2.27 -24.27 -22.43
N SER A 20 1.35 -24.83 -23.21
CA SER A 20 0.48 -24.10 -24.13
C SER A 20 -0.63 -23.30 -23.46
N ALA A 21 -0.81 -23.39 -22.13
CA ALA A 21 -1.84 -22.65 -21.42
C ALA A 21 -1.62 -21.14 -21.60
N GLN A 22 -2.63 -20.45 -22.13
CA GLN A 22 -2.58 -19.01 -22.32
C GLN A 22 -2.66 -18.29 -20.98
N ILE A 23 -1.65 -17.47 -20.67
CA ILE A 23 -1.54 -16.71 -19.42
C ILE A 23 -1.88 -15.23 -19.66
N CYS A 24 -1.44 -14.65 -20.76
CA CYS A 24 -1.76 -13.28 -21.15
C CYS A 24 -2.49 -13.23 -22.50
N SER A 25 -3.77 -12.89 -22.50
CA SER A 25 -4.54 -12.75 -23.74
C SER A 25 -4.17 -11.51 -24.56
N CYS A 26 -3.78 -10.41 -23.93
CA CYS A 26 -3.45 -9.16 -24.63
C CYS A 26 -2.24 -9.30 -25.56
N HIS A 27 -1.25 -10.09 -25.15
CA HIS A 27 0.01 -10.26 -25.87
C HIS A 27 0.22 -11.70 -26.31
N ASN A 28 -0.82 -12.54 -26.20
CA ASN A 28 -0.81 -13.95 -26.56
C ASN A 28 0.38 -14.74 -25.96
N VAL A 29 0.62 -14.56 -24.66
CA VAL A 29 1.73 -15.19 -23.93
C VAL A 29 1.23 -16.43 -23.20
N SER A 30 1.90 -17.56 -23.42
CA SER A 30 1.64 -18.86 -22.79
C SER A 30 2.48 -19.09 -21.54
N LYS A 31 2.21 -20.18 -20.80
CA LYS A 31 3.06 -20.64 -19.69
C LYS A 31 4.47 -20.94 -20.18
N GLY A 32 4.60 -21.62 -21.32
CA GLY A 32 5.87 -21.98 -21.94
C GLY A 32 6.75 -20.77 -22.25
N ASP A 33 6.16 -19.69 -22.76
CA ASP A 33 6.89 -18.43 -23.05
C ASP A 33 7.48 -17.81 -21.78
N ILE A 34 6.73 -17.85 -20.67
CA ILE A 34 7.21 -17.36 -19.36
C ILE A 34 8.31 -18.27 -18.83
N CYS A 35 8.12 -19.60 -18.89
CA CYS A 35 9.13 -20.58 -18.46
C CYS A 35 10.44 -20.45 -19.26
N GLN A 36 10.34 -20.22 -20.57
CA GLN A 36 11.49 -19.96 -21.43
C GLN A 36 12.19 -18.65 -21.06
N ALA A 37 11.43 -17.58 -20.80
CA ALA A 37 12.01 -16.30 -20.38
C ALA A 37 12.77 -16.41 -19.05
N VAL A 38 12.22 -17.15 -18.08
CA VAL A 38 12.91 -17.45 -16.81
C VAL A 38 14.19 -18.25 -17.06
N SER A 39 14.12 -19.28 -17.90
CA SER A 39 15.28 -20.09 -18.29
C SER A 39 16.36 -19.29 -19.03
N ALA A 40 15.97 -18.20 -19.70
CA ALA A 40 16.88 -17.25 -20.33
C ALA A 40 17.44 -16.19 -19.35
N GLY A 41 17.08 -16.25 -18.07
CA GLY A 41 17.63 -15.39 -17.00
C GLY A 41 16.66 -14.35 -16.44
N ALA A 42 15.38 -14.34 -16.83
CA ALA A 42 14.40 -13.42 -16.23
C ALA A 42 14.03 -13.85 -14.81
N THR A 43 14.56 -13.16 -13.79
CA THR A 43 14.38 -13.50 -12.37
C THR A 43 13.35 -12.65 -11.63
N ASP A 44 12.81 -11.61 -12.28
CA ASP A 44 11.78 -10.74 -11.72
C ASP A 44 10.69 -10.38 -12.73
N ILE A 45 9.59 -9.81 -12.23
CA ILE A 45 8.43 -9.46 -13.05
C ILE A 45 8.74 -8.35 -14.06
N GLY A 46 9.73 -7.50 -13.80
CA GLY A 46 10.20 -6.46 -14.70
C GLY A 46 10.88 -7.06 -15.93
N ALA A 47 11.78 -8.02 -15.71
CA ALA A 47 12.42 -8.79 -16.77
C ALA A 47 11.39 -9.57 -17.59
N ILE A 48 10.41 -10.23 -16.95
CA ILE A 48 9.33 -10.93 -17.68
C ILE A 48 8.51 -9.97 -18.55
N LYS A 49 8.15 -8.78 -18.03
CA LYS A 49 7.44 -7.74 -18.79
C LYS A 49 8.25 -7.28 -20.00
N GLN A 50 9.57 -7.13 -19.87
CA GLN A 50 10.45 -6.71 -20.96
C GLN A 50 10.58 -7.79 -22.04
N CYS A 51 10.76 -9.05 -21.64
CA CYS A 51 10.97 -10.15 -22.59
C CYS A 51 9.68 -10.59 -23.29
N THR A 52 8.56 -10.69 -22.55
CA THR A 52 7.32 -11.32 -23.04
C THR A 52 6.19 -10.33 -23.31
N LYS A 53 6.30 -9.08 -22.83
CA LYS A 53 5.20 -8.09 -22.78
C LYS A 53 4.00 -8.49 -21.91
N ALA A 54 3.97 -9.67 -21.30
CA ALA A 54 2.91 -10.06 -20.38
C ALA A 54 2.73 -9.00 -19.28
N ALA A 55 1.49 -8.80 -18.81
CA ALA A 55 1.13 -7.79 -17.80
C ALA A 55 1.37 -6.31 -18.18
N THR A 56 1.67 -5.98 -19.44
CA THR A 56 1.82 -4.58 -19.90
C THR A 56 0.58 -4.00 -20.60
N GLY A 57 -0.37 -4.84 -21.01
CA GLY A 57 -1.63 -4.44 -21.66
C GLY A 57 -2.72 -4.05 -20.66
N CYS A 58 -3.61 -4.98 -20.33
CA CYS A 58 -4.71 -4.75 -19.36
C CYS A 58 -4.32 -5.01 -17.89
N GLY A 59 -3.16 -5.65 -17.64
CA GLY A 59 -2.70 -6.01 -16.29
C GLY A 59 -3.43 -7.18 -15.60
N GLY A 60 -4.55 -7.67 -16.13
CA GLY A 60 -5.36 -8.72 -15.47
C GLY A 60 -4.61 -10.04 -15.19
N CYS A 61 -3.58 -10.36 -15.99
CA CYS A 61 -2.76 -11.57 -15.82
C CYS A 61 -1.58 -11.39 -14.85
N SER A 62 -1.32 -10.21 -14.28
CA SER A 62 -0.10 -9.95 -13.51
C SER A 62 0.14 -10.92 -12.37
N ALA A 63 -0.91 -11.30 -11.64
CA ALA A 63 -0.80 -12.26 -10.54
C ALA A 63 -0.43 -13.66 -11.03
N LEU A 64 -1.07 -14.13 -12.10
CA LEU A 64 -0.82 -15.45 -12.67
C LEU A 64 0.57 -15.53 -13.32
N VAL A 65 1.00 -14.49 -14.04
CA VAL A 65 2.35 -14.37 -14.60
C VAL A 65 3.41 -14.50 -13.50
N LYS A 66 3.21 -13.79 -12.37
CA LYS A 66 4.11 -13.87 -11.22
C LYS A 66 4.18 -15.29 -10.65
N GLN A 67 3.03 -15.97 -10.51
CA GLN A 67 3.01 -17.35 -10.01
C GLN A 67 3.71 -18.35 -10.93
N VAL A 68 3.56 -18.21 -12.27
CA VAL A 68 4.28 -19.03 -13.26
C VAL A 68 5.78 -18.80 -13.18
N MET A 69 6.20 -17.53 -13.11
CA MET A 69 7.60 -17.16 -12.99
C MET A 69 8.22 -17.72 -11.70
N GLU A 70 7.57 -17.54 -10.55
CA GLU A 70 8.04 -18.07 -9.26
C GLU A 70 8.09 -19.60 -9.24
N PHE A 71 7.13 -20.27 -9.89
CA PHE A 71 7.13 -21.72 -10.05
C PHE A 71 8.36 -22.19 -10.85
N GLN A 72 8.63 -21.57 -12.00
CA GLN A 72 9.78 -21.93 -12.83
C GLN A 72 11.12 -21.65 -12.14
N LEU A 73 11.24 -20.53 -11.43
CA LEU A 73 12.44 -20.19 -10.65
C LEU A 73 12.70 -21.25 -9.57
N ALA A 74 11.65 -21.70 -8.87
CA ALA A 74 11.74 -22.76 -7.88
C ALA A 74 12.17 -24.10 -8.50
N GLU A 75 11.67 -24.47 -9.68
CA GLU A 75 12.11 -25.68 -10.41
C GLU A 75 13.60 -25.63 -10.80
N GLN A 76 14.13 -24.43 -11.06
CA GLN A 76 15.56 -24.22 -11.36
C GLN A 76 16.43 -24.12 -10.10
N GLY A 77 15.87 -24.34 -8.92
CA GLY A 77 16.58 -24.20 -7.65
C GLY A 77 16.94 -22.76 -7.30
N VAL A 78 16.35 -21.77 -7.99
CA VAL A 78 16.52 -20.35 -7.66
C VAL A 78 15.58 -20.02 -6.51
N GLU A 79 16.15 -19.86 -5.32
CA GLU A 79 15.39 -19.45 -4.15
C GLU A 79 14.95 -17.99 -4.30
N VAL A 80 13.65 -17.78 -4.48
CA VAL A 80 13.06 -16.43 -4.52
C VAL A 80 13.10 -15.87 -3.11
N LYS A 81 14.12 -15.05 -2.82
CA LYS A 81 14.22 -14.32 -1.55
C LYS A 81 12.98 -13.46 -1.37
N LYS A 82 12.27 -13.68 -0.26
CA LYS A 82 11.08 -12.90 0.10
C LYS A 82 11.41 -11.66 0.94
N ASP A 83 12.70 -11.42 1.13
CA ASP A 83 13.28 -10.34 1.90
C ASP A 83 12.71 -8.99 1.45
N ILE A 84 12.32 -8.16 2.41
CA ILE A 84 11.90 -6.79 2.13
C ILE A 84 13.10 -5.96 1.66
N CYS A 85 14.24 -6.13 2.34
CA CYS A 85 15.54 -5.53 2.02
C CYS A 85 16.63 -6.18 2.88
N GLU A 86 17.86 -5.71 2.77
CA GLU A 86 19.01 -6.17 3.58
C GLU A 86 18.81 -6.10 5.10
N HIS A 87 17.88 -5.27 5.58
CA HIS A 87 17.58 -5.11 7.00
C HIS A 87 16.64 -6.21 7.53
N PHE A 88 15.80 -6.80 6.68
CA PHE A 88 14.76 -7.75 7.05
C PHE A 88 14.67 -8.89 6.03
N PRO A 89 15.20 -10.09 6.36
CA PRO A 89 15.08 -11.29 5.53
C PRO A 89 13.69 -11.94 5.69
N TYR A 90 12.65 -11.12 5.59
CA TYR A 90 11.25 -11.50 5.78
C TYR A 90 10.40 -10.80 4.73
N SER A 91 9.30 -11.43 4.35
CA SER A 91 8.23 -10.82 3.58
C SER A 91 7.40 -9.86 4.43
N ARG A 92 6.63 -8.99 3.75
CA ARG A 92 5.64 -8.11 4.41
C ARG A 92 4.66 -8.89 5.29
N GLN A 93 4.22 -10.07 4.85
CA GLN A 93 3.27 -10.89 5.59
C GLN A 93 3.91 -11.50 6.84
N GLU A 94 5.16 -11.96 6.75
CA GLU A 94 5.91 -12.45 7.90
C GLU A 94 6.17 -11.34 8.92
N ILE A 95 6.56 -10.14 8.46
CA ILE A 95 6.70 -8.97 9.35
C ILE A 95 5.37 -8.67 10.06
N TYR A 96 4.25 -8.70 9.35
CA TYR A 96 2.93 -8.52 9.98
C TYR A 96 2.66 -9.56 11.07
N HIS A 97 2.92 -10.84 10.78
CA HIS A 97 2.76 -11.91 11.77
C HIS A 97 3.69 -11.74 12.97
N LEU A 98 4.97 -11.43 12.74
CA LEU A 98 5.95 -11.19 13.80
C LEU A 98 5.49 -10.06 14.72
N VAL A 99 5.00 -8.95 14.14
CA VAL A 99 4.47 -7.82 14.90
C VAL A 99 3.26 -8.21 15.75
N ARG A 100 2.31 -8.95 15.18
CA ARG A 100 1.08 -9.36 15.89
C ARG A 100 1.34 -10.38 16.99
N VAL A 101 2.08 -11.46 16.69
CA VAL A 101 2.32 -12.58 17.61
C VAL A 101 3.22 -12.17 18.76
N ASN A 102 4.26 -11.36 18.49
CA ASN A 102 5.23 -10.95 19.51
C ASN A 102 4.89 -9.59 20.14
N HIS A 103 3.69 -9.05 19.87
CA HIS A 103 3.20 -7.77 20.39
C HIS A 103 4.18 -6.61 20.20
N ILE A 104 4.85 -6.54 19.05
CA ILE A 104 5.86 -5.51 18.77
C ILE A 104 5.19 -4.18 18.52
N ARG A 105 5.60 -3.13 19.24
CA ARG A 105 4.97 -1.80 19.17
C ARG A 105 5.84 -0.74 18.52
N THR A 106 7.13 -0.97 18.35
CA THR A 106 8.05 0.02 17.78
C THR A 106 8.95 -0.59 16.72
N PHE A 107 9.49 0.25 15.83
CA PHE A 107 10.48 -0.18 14.84
C PHE A 107 11.74 -0.71 15.51
N ASP A 108 12.23 -0.04 16.55
CA ASP A 108 13.43 -0.45 17.28
C ASP A 108 13.27 -1.86 17.87
N GLN A 109 12.11 -2.17 18.45
CA GLN A 109 11.81 -3.52 18.93
C GLN A 109 11.83 -4.56 17.80
N LEU A 110 11.31 -4.21 16.61
CA LEU A 110 11.28 -5.11 15.48
C LEU A 110 12.67 -5.34 14.91
N ILE A 111 13.43 -4.28 14.62
CA ILE A 111 14.74 -4.36 13.98
C ILE A 111 15.78 -4.98 14.92
N SER A 112 15.74 -4.71 16.23
CA SER A 112 16.68 -5.32 17.17
C SER A 112 16.44 -6.82 17.36
N ARG A 113 15.22 -7.32 17.15
CA ARG A 113 14.87 -8.74 17.37
C ARG A 113 14.85 -9.57 16.09
N TYR A 114 14.44 -8.97 14.98
CA TYR A 114 14.15 -9.67 13.72
C TYR A 114 14.77 -8.97 12.52
N GLY A 115 15.73 -8.07 12.71
CA GLY A 115 16.43 -7.40 11.62
C GLY A 115 17.86 -7.03 11.99
N GLN A 116 18.44 -6.15 11.19
CA GLN A 116 19.79 -5.64 11.40
C GLN A 116 19.92 -4.19 10.89
N GLY A 117 20.88 -3.44 11.42
CA GLY A 117 21.16 -2.05 11.03
C GLY A 117 20.15 -1.04 11.58
N HIS A 118 19.96 0.06 10.85
CA HIS A 118 19.11 1.20 11.28
C HIS A 118 17.88 1.42 10.39
N GLY A 119 17.66 0.56 9.40
CA GLY A 119 16.57 0.64 8.43
C GLY A 119 16.77 1.66 7.32
N CYS A 120 16.10 1.42 6.20
CA CYS A 120 16.14 2.26 5.00
C CYS A 120 14.75 2.81 4.62
N GLU A 121 14.70 3.53 3.51
CA GLU A 121 13.48 4.09 2.89
C GLU A 121 12.47 3.04 2.44
N ILE A 122 12.86 1.76 2.32
CA ILE A 122 11.95 0.67 1.96
C ILE A 122 11.28 0.09 3.21
N CYS A 123 12.07 -0.29 4.23
CA CYS A 123 11.54 -1.01 5.37
C CYS A 123 10.88 -0.10 6.41
N LYS A 124 11.34 1.14 6.61
CA LYS A 124 10.76 2.05 7.61
C LYS A 124 9.28 2.37 7.32
N PRO A 125 8.89 2.79 6.10
CA PRO A 125 7.48 3.04 5.80
C PRO A 125 6.63 1.76 5.85
N LEU A 126 7.20 0.63 5.41
CA LEU A 126 6.50 -0.67 5.48
C LEU A 126 6.18 -1.07 6.92
N VAL A 127 7.16 -0.98 7.81
CA VAL A 127 6.96 -1.29 9.24
C VAL A 127 6.02 -0.28 9.88
N GLY A 128 6.13 1.02 9.56
CA GLY A 128 5.18 2.04 10.00
C GLY A 128 3.73 1.70 9.63
N SER A 129 3.50 1.30 8.37
CA SER A 129 2.19 0.84 7.88
C SER A 129 1.70 -0.42 8.61
N VAL A 130 2.57 -1.39 8.86
CA VAL A 130 2.22 -2.61 9.62
C VAL A 130 1.85 -2.27 11.06
N LEU A 131 2.62 -1.44 11.75
CA LEU A 131 2.35 -1.03 13.14
C LEU A 131 1.03 -0.27 13.25
N ALA A 132 0.77 0.68 12.35
CA ALA A 132 -0.49 1.40 12.28
C ALA A 132 -1.67 0.44 12.05
N SER A 133 -1.52 -0.56 11.19
CA SER A 133 -2.57 -1.55 10.91
C SER A 133 -2.81 -2.50 12.09
N CYS A 134 -1.78 -2.80 12.89
CA CYS A 134 -1.90 -3.72 14.02
C CYS A 134 -2.47 -3.05 15.27
N TRP A 135 -2.12 -1.78 15.51
CA TRP A 135 -2.34 -1.12 16.80
C TRP A 135 -3.14 0.17 16.73
N ASN A 136 -3.28 0.77 15.53
CA ASN A 136 -3.98 2.03 15.29
C ASN A 136 -3.57 3.14 16.27
N GLU A 137 -2.29 3.21 16.60
CA GLU A 137 -1.74 4.22 17.50
C GLU A 137 -1.50 5.55 16.79
N TYR A 138 -1.54 6.64 17.57
CA TYR A 138 -1.31 7.99 17.05
C TYR A 138 0.08 8.13 16.40
N LEU A 139 0.10 8.52 15.12
CA LEU A 139 1.31 8.51 14.27
C LEU A 139 2.40 9.50 14.71
N LEU A 140 2.03 10.59 15.42
CA LEU A 140 3.00 11.57 15.91
C LEU A 140 3.54 11.24 17.31
N LYS A 141 3.22 10.06 17.88
CA LYS A 141 3.96 9.61 19.07
C LYS A 141 5.47 9.54 18.73
N PRO A 142 6.38 9.90 19.66
CA PRO A 142 7.82 9.92 19.39
C PRO A 142 8.37 8.61 18.79
N ALA A 143 7.79 7.46 19.16
CA ALA A 143 8.20 6.15 18.65
C ALA A 143 7.82 5.89 17.17
N HIS A 144 6.82 6.58 16.62
CA HIS A 144 6.29 6.36 15.27
C HIS A 144 6.73 7.45 14.28
N LEU A 145 7.02 8.64 14.79
CA LEU A 145 7.38 9.82 14.00
C LEU A 145 8.55 9.61 13.01
N PRO A 146 9.64 8.88 13.38
CA PRO A 146 10.75 8.64 12.45
C PRO A 146 10.40 7.73 11.27
N LEU A 147 9.28 6.99 11.36
CA LEU A 147 8.81 6.07 10.33
C LEU A 147 7.86 6.74 9.33
N GLN A 148 7.36 7.93 9.67
CA GLN A 148 6.40 8.67 8.87
C GLN A 148 7.13 9.44 7.76
N ASP A 149 6.60 9.34 6.55
CA ASP A 149 7.02 10.18 5.43
C ASP A 149 6.58 11.65 5.67
N THR A 150 7.04 12.58 4.83
CA THR A 150 6.69 14.01 4.97
C THR A 150 5.19 14.24 5.00
N ASN A 151 4.40 13.41 4.29
CA ASN A 151 2.96 13.59 4.24
C ASN A 151 2.30 13.15 5.56
N ASP A 152 2.75 12.02 6.11
CA ASP A 152 2.23 11.47 7.36
C ASP A 152 2.61 12.32 8.58
N ARG A 153 3.75 13.03 8.54
CA ARG A 153 4.18 13.96 9.62
C ARG A 153 3.28 15.18 9.75
N TYR A 154 2.83 15.72 8.63
CA TYR A 154 2.01 16.94 8.60
C TYR A 154 0.53 16.66 8.32
N PHE A 155 0.17 15.39 8.20
CA PHE A 155 -1.13 14.92 7.72
C PHE A 155 -1.57 15.55 6.39
N ALA A 156 -0.64 16.07 5.58
CA ALA A 156 -0.91 16.86 4.40
C ALA A 156 -0.02 16.38 3.24
N ASN A 157 -0.51 16.44 2.00
CA ASN A 157 0.23 15.95 0.84
C ASN A 157 1.10 17.06 0.24
N ILE A 158 2.41 16.86 0.19
CA ILE A 158 3.32 17.79 -0.50
C ILE A 158 3.06 17.81 -2.02
N GLN A 159 2.99 19.01 -2.59
CA GLN A 159 2.78 19.26 -4.01
C GLN A 159 4.11 19.56 -4.71
N LYS A 160 4.12 19.52 -6.05
CA LYS A 160 5.33 19.77 -6.85
C LYS A 160 5.90 21.18 -6.70
N ASP A 161 5.05 22.14 -6.34
CA ASP A 161 5.41 23.54 -6.11
C ASP A 161 5.88 23.81 -4.67
N GLY A 162 5.98 22.77 -3.82
CA GLY A 162 6.38 22.87 -2.43
C GLY A 162 5.26 23.25 -1.46
N THR A 163 4.05 23.52 -1.96
CA THR A 163 2.86 23.73 -1.11
C THR A 163 2.28 22.39 -0.64
N TYR A 164 1.32 22.43 0.27
CA TYR A 164 0.66 21.26 0.82
C TYR A 164 -0.83 21.23 0.45
N SER A 165 -1.37 20.01 0.32
CA SER A 165 -2.80 19.76 0.24
C SER A 165 -3.34 19.05 1.47
N ILE A 166 -4.52 19.45 1.93
CA ILE A 166 -5.14 18.99 3.17
C ILE A 166 -6.45 18.29 2.83
N VAL A 167 -6.59 17.03 3.28
CA VAL A 167 -7.79 16.22 3.02
C VAL A 167 -8.38 15.77 4.36
N PRO A 168 -9.40 16.49 4.87
CA PRO A 168 -10.13 16.05 6.05
C PRO A 168 -10.82 14.70 5.81
N ARG A 169 -10.92 13.89 6.86
CA ARG A 169 -11.62 12.60 6.83
C ARG A 169 -13.12 12.82 6.70
N MET A 170 -13.70 12.28 5.62
CA MET A 170 -15.13 12.27 5.34
C MET A 170 -15.56 10.81 5.05
N PRO A 171 -15.92 10.03 6.08
CA PRO A 171 -16.28 8.61 5.92
C PRO A 171 -17.49 8.49 5.00
N ALA A 172 -17.40 7.65 3.97
CA ALA A 172 -18.46 7.52 2.94
C ALA A 172 -18.90 8.85 2.30
N GLY A 173 -18.03 9.87 2.32
CA GLY A 173 -18.35 11.21 1.84
C GLY A 173 -19.26 12.04 2.75
N GLU A 174 -19.49 11.59 3.98
CA GLU A 174 -20.33 12.29 4.95
C GLU A 174 -19.61 13.51 5.54
N VAL A 175 -20.35 14.62 5.61
CA VAL A 175 -19.96 15.87 6.28
C VAL A 175 -21.20 16.58 6.77
N THR A 176 -21.13 17.18 7.96
CA THR A 176 -22.22 18.00 8.50
C THR A 176 -22.31 19.33 7.74
N ALA A 177 -23.47 20.00 7.80
CA ALA A 177 -23.63 21.34 7.22
C ALA A 177 -22.59 22.32 7.80
N ASP A 178 -22.39 22.29 9.12
CA ASP A 178 -21.41 23.12 9.81
C ASP A 178 -19.97 22.79 9.38
N GLY A 179 -19.64 21.50 9.23
CA GLY A 179 -18.33 21.07 8.75
C GLY A 179 -18.06 21.53 7.32
N LEU A 180 -19.07 21.47 6.45
CA LEU A 180 -18.96 21.96 5.06
C LEU A 180 -18.77 23.48 5.00
N ILE A 181 -19.51 24.23 5.83
CA ILE A 181 -19.34 25.69 5.97
C ILE A 181 -17.94 26.02 6.50
N ALA A 182 -17.47 25.31 7.52
CA ALA A 182 -16.14 25.51 8.10
C ALA A 182 -15.04 25.28 7.07
N ILE A 183 -15.13 24.21 6.27
CA ILE A 183 -14.18 23.94 5.17
C ILE A 183 -14.14 25.12 4.20
N GLY A 184 -15.30 25.63 3.77
CA GLY A 184 -15.36 26.78 2.87
C GLY A 184 -14.77 28.06 3.48
N GLN A 185 -15.02 28.32 4.77
CA GLN A 185 -14.46 29.46 5.49
C GLN A 185 -12.94 29.37 5.64
N ILE A 186 -12.42 28.19 5.97
CA ILE A 186 -10.99 27.91 6.08
C ILE A 186 -10.33 28.08 4.71
N ALA A 187 -10.90 27.48 3.67
CA ALA A 187 -10.39 27.62 2.30
C ALA A 187 -10.31 29.09 1.89
N LYS A 188 -11.36 29.88 2.17
CA LYS A 188 -11.37 31.31 1.88
C LYS A 188 -10.32 32.09 2.69
N ARG A 189 -10.17 31.78 3.98
CA ARG A 189 -9.22 32.47 4.89
C ARG A 189 -7.77 32.32 4.42
N TYR A 190 -7.39 31.12 3.98
CA TYR A 190 -6.02 30.80 3.58
C TYR A 190 -5.81 30.80 2.06
N GLY A 191 -6.81 31.20 1.27
CA GLY A 191 -6.71 31.26 -0.19
C GLY A 191 -6.54 29.88 -0.85
N LEU A 192 -7.10 28.83 -0.26
CA LEU A 192 -6.90 27.45 -0.70
C LEU A 192 -7.84 27.08 -1.86
N TYR A 193 -7.29 26.50 -2.91
CA TYR A 193 -8.08 25.92 -3.98
C TYR A 193 -8.75 24.63 -3.49
N SER A 194 -10.06 24.52 -3.63
CA SER A 194 -10.84 23.37 -3.14
C SER A 194 -11.27 22.47 -4.30
N LYS A 195 -11.01 21.16 -4.20
CA LYS A 195 -11.37 20.17 -5.21
C LYS A 195 -12.12 18.99 -4.59
N ILE A 196 -13.22 18.57 -5.21
CA ILE A 196 -13.86 17.28 -4.89
C ILE A 196 -13.05 16.16 -5.53
N THR A 197 -12.65 15.17 -4.75
CA THR A 197 -11.86 14.03 -5.20
C THR A 197 -12.75 12.85 -5.60
N GLY A 198 -12.21 11.93 -6.41
CA GLY A 198 -12.89 10.66 -6.72
C GLY A 198 -13.13 9.77 -5.49
N GLY A 199 -12.50 10.06 -4.35
CA GLY A 199 -12.72 9.40 -3.07
C GLY A 199 -13.79 10.06 -2.20
N GLN A 200 -14.69 10.87 -2.79
CA GLN A 200 -15.79 11.57 -2.12
C GLN A 200 -15.34 12.46 -0.97
N ARG A 201 -14.21 13.16 -1.16
CA ARG A 201 -13.60 14.04 -0.15
C ARG A 201 -13.31 15.41 -0.75
N ILE A 202 -13.25 16.43 0.10
CA ILE A 202 -12.77 17.77 -0.27
C ILE A 202 -11.26 17.84 0.00
N ASP A 203 -10.49 18.26 -1.00
CA ASP A 203 -9.05 18.45 -0.94
C ASP A 203 -8.74 19.95 -1.08
N LEU A 204 -7.99 20.50 -0.12
CA LEU A 204 -7.66 21.92 -0.01
C LEU A 204 -6.18 22.12 -0.37
N PHE A 205 -5.90 22.81 -1.47
CA PHE A 205 -4.55 22.99 -2.02
C PHE A 205 -3.99 24.38 -1.75
N GLY A 206 -2.67 24.47 -1.61
CA GLY A 206 -1.93 25.73 -1.57
C GLY A 206 -1.53 26.20 -0.17
N ALA A 207 -1.65 25.33 0.85
CA ALA A 207 -1.22 25.67 2.20
C ALA A 207 0.31 25.67 2.31
N THR A 208 0.88 26.61 3.06
CA THR A 208 2.30 26.57 3.43
C THR A 208 2.51 25.69 4.67
N LEU A 209 3.75 25.27 4.92
CA LEU A 209 4.09 24.41 6.05
C LEU A 209 3.71 25.03 7.40
N GLU A 210 3.93 26.34 7.54
CA GLU A 210 3.68 27.12 8.75
C GLU A 210 2.18 27.26 9.05
N GLN A 211 1.34 27.21 8.01
CA GLN A 211 -0.12 27.32 8.13
C GLN A 211 -0.78 26.01 8.57
N LEU A 212 -0.12 24.85 8.35
CA LEU A 212 -0.72 23.54 8.60
C LEU A 212 -1.25 23.35 10.03
N PRO A 213 -0.52 23.73 11.10
CA PRO A 213 -1.02 23.56 12.47
C PRO A 213 -2.33 24.33 12.70
N GLU A 214 -2.42 25.58 12.24
CA GLU A 214 -3.60 26.42 12.43
C GLU A 214 -4.79 25.94 11.59
N ILE A 215 -4.55 25.50 10.35
CA ILE A 215 -5.59 24.93 9.50
C ILE A 215 -6.14 23.64 10.12
N TRP A 216 -5.27 22.75 10.61
CA TRP A 216 -5.71 21.51 11.26
C TRP A 216 -6.49 21.77 12.54
N GLN A 217 -6.05 22.72 13.36
CA GLN A 217 -6.78 23.11 14.57
C GLN A 217 -8.19 23.58 14.22
N ALA A 218 -8.34 24.48 13.25
CA ALA A 218 -9.64 24.98 12.82
C ALA A 218 -10.56 23.87 12.27
N LEU A 219 -10.00 22.90 11.54
CA LEU A 219 -10.74 21.74 11.05
C LEU A 219 -11.22 20.84 12.20
N VAL A 220 -10.37 20.61 13.21
CA VAL A 220 -10.71 19.80 14.39
C VAL A 220 -11.77 20.46 15.26
N GLU A 221 -11.68 21.76 15.46
CA GLU A 221 -12.70 22.56 16.16
C GLU A 221 -14.06 22.48 15.46
N ALA A 222 -14.06 22.35 14.13
CA ALA A 222 -15.26 22.11 13.32
C ALA A 222 -15.72 20.63 13.29
N GLY A 223 -15.08 19.74 14.07
CA GLY A 223 -15.44 18.33 14.17
C GLY A 223 -14.85 17.42 13.08
N LEU A 224 -13.99 17.95 12.21
CA LEU A 224 -13.31 17.18 11.17
C LEU A 224 -12.01 16.57 11.72
N LYS A 225 -11.56 15.46 11.14
CA LYS A 225 -10.32 14.77 11.56
C LYS A 225 -9.35 14.65 10.40
N PRO A 226 -8.03 14.54 10.65
CA PRO A 226 -7.08 14.21 9.59
C PRO A 226 -7.42 12.88 8.92
N GLY A 227 -7.26 12.81 7.60
CA GLY A 227 -7.36 11.57 6.85
C GLY A 227 -6.11 10.71 7.05
N MET A 228 -6.21 9.58 7.75
CA MET A 228 -5.14 8.59 7.78
C MET A 228 -5.15 7.75 6.50
N ARG A 229 -3.97 7.39 5.98
CA ARG A 229 -3.77 6.37 4.94
C ARG A 229 -3.98 4.94 5.48
N THR A 230 -4.99 4.73 6.32
CA THR A 230 -5.39 3.39 6.74
C THR A 230 -6.52 2.91 5.86
N VAL A 231 -6.30 1.75 5.25
CA VAL A 231 -7.28 0.95 4.52
C VAL A 231 -8.59 0.95 5.30
N ASN A 232 -9.69 1.34 4.66
CA ASN A 232 -11.03 1.14 5.22
C ASN A 232 -11.13 -0.31 5.71
N PRO A 233 -11.39 -0.59 6.99
CA PRO A 233 -12.19 -1.77 7.26
C PRO A 233 -13.53 -1.49 6.59
N CYS A 234 -13.94 -2.37 5.69
CA CYS A 234 -15.33 -2.41 5.23
C CYS A 234 -16.21 -2.28 6.47
N VAL A 235 -16.96 -1.18 6.56
CA VAL A 235 -18.00 -1.01 7.57
C VAL A 235 -19.12 -1.97 7.15
N PRO A 236 -19.68 -2.78 8.06
CA PRO A 236 -20.77 -3.71 7.77
C PRO A 236 -22.02 -2.99 7.25
#